data_AF-A0A1R3J8F1-F1
#
_entry.id   AF-A0A1R3J8F1-F1
#
_cell.length_a   1.000
_cell.length_b   1.000
_cell.length_c   1.000
_cell.angle_alpha   90.00
_cell.angle_beta   90.00
_cell.angle_gamma   90.00
#
_symmetry.space_group_name_H-M   'P 1'
#
loop_
_entity.id
_entity.type
_entity.pdbx_description
1 polymer ?
#
loop_
_entity_poly.entity_id
_entity_poly.type
_entity_poly.pdbx_seq_one_letter_code
_entity_poly.pdbx_strand_id
1 'polypeptide(L)'
;MGVQSQLLRELETARMVSILFRKDLLVSMLPNVAFVLPECVSLFSALVNAEKDTNRPQPRPGFSKLTVGEAEKAISGNLCRCTGYRPIADVCKSFATDVDMEDLGFNSFWRKGETDQVKLSKLPLYNPNNNNASSRFPEFLNKENKRGANLMSCQGHQWYSPASLEQLQRLLMQDQNGANYNDQTSVKIIVGNTGMGYYKELEHYIDKYIDLRYIPELSIIRKDQTGVEIGAAVTIAKAIEALKEENEVGFQFHQESKTVFRKIAAHLEKIASRFVRNSGSVGGNLMMAQRKHFPSDIATILLPVGTIMNLMTGQKLEKLPLEEFLERPPLDYKSVLLSIKIPCWESRQDISSENDTNLLYETYRAAPRPLGNALPYLNAAFLAEFLSPLIYSPAEISGDCVNGIMLKDSKIEPNSDQSGEIQLPTLLTSGKQVIQSSKEYHPVGEPVTKAGATLQAS
;
A
#
# COMPACT_ATOMS: atom_id res chain seq x y z
N MET A 1 5.66 -39.01 -8.62
CA MET A 1 5.47 -37.63 -9.15
C MET A 1 6.03 -36.52 -8.26
N GLY A 2 6.21 -36.70 -6.94
CA GLY A 2 6.72 -35.65 -6.04
C GLY A 2 8.18 -35.24 -6.25
N VAL A 3 9.11 -36.20 -6.38
CA VAL A 3 10.56 -35.92 -6.39
C VAL A 3 11.03 -35.25 -7.70
N GLN A 4 10.48 -35.64 -8.85
CA GLN A 4 10.78 -34.98 -10.14
C GLN A 4 10.29 -33.53 -10.19
N SER A 5 9.17 -33.20 -9.53
CA SER A 5 8.65 -31.82 -9.46
C SER A 5 9.48 -30.91 -8.57
N GLN A 6 10.17 -31.47 -7.57
CA GLN A 6 11.04 -30.72 -6.68
C GLN A 6 12.40 -30.49 -7.32
N LEU A 7 12.96 -31.50 -8.00
CA LEU A 7 14.18 -31.38 -8.78
C LEU A 7 14.01 -30.42 -9.97
N LEU A 8 12.87 -30.43 -10.67
CA LEU A 8 12.58 -29.45 -11.72
C LEU A 8 12.46 -28.02 -11.16
N ARG A 9 11.81 -27.84 -10.00
CA ARG A 9 11.72 -26.52 -9.36
C ARG A 9 13.08 -26.01 -8.90
N GLU A 10 13.93 -26.87 -8.36
CA GLU A 10 15.30 -26.51 -7.97
C GLU A 10 16.18 -26.22 -9.20
N LEU A 11 16.03 -26.97 -10.30
CA LEU A 11 16.74 -26.74 -11.56
C LEU A 11 16.26 -25.48 -12.29
N GLU A 12 14.96 -25.18 -12.27
CA GLU A 12 14.39 -23.93 -12.80
C GLU A 12 14.75 -22.73 -11.93
N THR A 13 14.81 -22.88 -10.60
CA THR A 13 15.25 -21.82 -9.69
C THR A 13 16.76 -21.58 -9.84
N ALA A 14 17.57 -22.63 -9.96
CA ALA A 14 18.99 -22.52 -10.23
C ALA A 14 19.29 -21.96 -11.63
N ARG A 15 18.46 -22.26 -12.63
CA ARG A 15 18.49 -21.63 -13.96
C ARG A 15 18.01 -20.19 -13.91
N MET A 16 16.94 -19.84 -13.21
CA MET A 16 16.52 -18.44 -13.00
C MET A 16 17.64 -17.65 -12.33
N VAL A 17 18.23 -18.17 -11.26
CA VAL A 17 19.36 -17.54 -10.57
C VAL A 17 20.61 -17.46 -11.46
N SER A 18 20.84 -18.43 -12.34
CA SER A 18 22.00 -18.46 -13.26
C SER A 18 21.83 -17.68 -14.55
N ILE A 19 20.60 -17.47 -15.01
CA ILE A 19 20.26 -16.78 -16.27
C ILE A 19 19.93 -15.30 -15.99
N LEU A 20 19.41 -14.96 -14.80
CA LEU A 20 18.94 -13.61 -14.49
C LEU A 20 19.91 -12.78 -13.65
N PHE A 21 20.83 -13.42 -12.94
CA PHE A 21 21.70 -12.70 -12.03
C PHE A 21 23.15 -12.80 -12.47
N ARG A 22 23.91 -11.76 -12.09
CA ARG A 22 25.36 -11.83 -11.91
C ARG A 22 25.66 -12.88 -10.83
N LYS A 23 25.37 -14.16 -11.10
CA LYS A 23 25.39 -15.27 -10.14
C LYS A 23 26.75 -15.39 -9.51
N ASP A 24 27.81 -15.18 -10.27
CA ASP A 24 29.19 -15.19 -9.77
C ASP A 24 29.44 -14.06 -8.76
N LEU A 25 28.77 -12.91 -8.91
CA LEU A 25 28.84 -11.78 -7.96
C LEU A 25 28.06 -12.07 -6.69
N LEU A 26 26.85 -12.63 -6.79
CA LEU A 26 26.05 -13.02 -5.62
C LEU A 26 26.69 -14.19 -4.85
N VAL A 27 27.18 -15.22 -5.56
CA VAL A 27 27.82 -16.40 -4.97
C VAL A 27 29.17 -16.04 -4.34
N SER A 28 29.95 -15.13 -4.95
CA SER A 28 31.22 -14.68 -4.37
C SER A 28 31.04 -13.77 -3.15
N MET A 29 29.96 -12.97 -3.10
CA MET A 29 29.71 -12.05 -1.99
C MET A 29 28.87 -12.67 -0.86
N LEU A 30 28.12 -13.75 -1.11
CA LEU A 30 27.20 -14.34 -0.16
C LEU A 30 27.45 -15.84 0.00
N PRO A 31 28.10 -16.29 1.09
CA PRO A 31 28.41 -17.72 1.30
C PRO A 31 27.16 -18.61 1.48
N ASN A 32 25.97 -18.01 1.65
CA ASN A 32 24.71 -18.72 1.94
C ASN A 32 23.59 -18.32 0.95
N VAL A 33 23.77 -18.71 -0.32
CA VAL A 33 22.89 -18.33 -1.46
C VAL A 33 21.41 -18.69 -1.26
N ALA A 34 21.11 -19.78 -0.53
CA ALA A 34 19.73 -20.21 -0.29
C ALA A 34 18.88 -19.18 0.46
N PHE A 35 19.49 -18.33 1.29
CA PHE A 35 18.78 -17.34 2.09
C PHE A 35 18.49 -16.02 1.35
N VAL A 36 18.89 -15.91 0.08
CA VAL A 36 18.78 -14.68 -0.75
C VAL A 36 17.79 -14.87 -1.91
N LEU A 37 17.20 -16.07 -2.02
CA LEU A 37 16.23 -16.40 -3.06
C LEU A 37 15.02 -15.45 -3.11
N PRO A 38 14.41 -15.03 -1.98
CA PRO A 38 13.30 -14.08 -2.00
C PRO A 38 13.67 -12.74 -2.66
N GLU A 39 14.86 -12.21 -2.36
CA GLU A 39 15.39 -10.98 -2.94
C GLU A 39 15.60 -11.11 -4.45
N CYS A 40 16.12 -12.24 -4.92
CA CYS A 40 16.27 -12.54 -6.34
C CYS A 40 14.91 -12.51 -7.07
N VAL A 41 13.88 -13.17 -6.53
CA VAL A 41 12.53 -13.16 -7.15
C VAL A 41 11.95 -11.73 -7.21
N SER A 42 12.19 -10.96 -6.15
CA SER A 42 11.70 -9.58 -6.02
C SER A 42 12.35 -8.65 -7.05
N LEU A 43 13.68 -8.73 -7.18
CA LEU A 43 14.43 -7.97 -8.16
C LEU A 43 14.07 -8.40 -9.58
N PHE A 44 13.92 -9.70 -9.84
CA PHE A 44 13.48 -10.18 -11.15
C PHE A 44 12.12 -9.58 -11.56
N SER A 45 11.15 -9.56 -10.65
CA SER A 45 9.86 -8.92 -10.91
C SER A 45 10.01 -7.43 -11.23
N ALA A 46 10.89 -6.72 -10.52
CA ALA A 46 11.17 -5.30 -10.78
C ALA A 46 11.81 -5.07 -12.15
N LEU A 47 12.81 -5.88 -12.52
CA LEU A 47 13.46 -5.83 -13.84
C LEU A 47 12.43 -6.07 -14.96
N VAL A 48 11.63 -7.13 -14.87
CA VAL A 48 10.60 -7.44 -15.88
C VAL A 48 9.58 -6.30 -16.02
N ASN A 49 9.21 -5.64 -14.93
CA ASN A 49 8.27 -4.52 -14.99
C ASN A 49 8.91 -3.26 -15.60
N ALA A 50 10.18 -2.97 -15.28
CA ALA A 50 10.90 -1.84 -15.85
C ALA A 50 11.09 -1.98 -17.37
N GLU A 51 11.31 -3.20 -17.87
CA GLU A 51 11.45 -3.45 -19.31
C GLU A 51 10.14 -3.29 -20.10
N LYS A 52 8.98 -3.51 -19.45
CA LYS A 52 7.65 -3.32 -20.07
C LYS A 52 7.30 -1.85 -20.30
N ASP A 53 7.92 -0.93 -19.57
CA ASP A 53 7.66 0.49 -19.70
C ASP A 53 8.34 1.03 -20.97
N THR A 54 7.53 1.30 -21.99
CA THR A 54 7.98 1.80 -23.29
C THR A 54 8.35 3.28 -23.26
N ASN A 55 7.92 4.02 -22.23
CA ASN A 55 8.16 5.45 -22.12
C ASN A 55 9.55 5.77 -21.57
N ARG A 56 10.24 4.77 -20.98
CA ARG A 56 11.59 4.95 -20.44
C ARG A 56 12.66 4.91 -21.53
N PRO A 57 13.68 5.78 -21.44
CA PRO A 57 14.81 5.77 -22.37
C PRO A 57 15.56 4.44 -22.30
N GLN A 58 16.24 4.08 -23.39
CA GLN A 58 17.07 2.88 -23.41
C GLN A 58 18.30 3.07 -22.52
N PRO A 59 18.61 2.10 -21.64
CA PRO A 59 19.76 2.20 -20.75
C PRO A 59 21.06 1.98 -21.51
N ARG A 60 22.18 2.36 -20.88
CA ARG A 60 23.52 1.98 -21.36
C ARG A 60 23.67 0.44 -21.44
N PRO A 61 24.47 -0.10 -22.38
CA PRO A 61 24.64 -1.55 -22.52
C PRO A 61 25.07 -2.22 -21.21
N GLY A 62 24.42 -3.33 -20.85
CA GLY A 62 24.69 -4.07 -19.60
C GLY A 62 23.85 -3.64 -18.39
N PHE A 63 22.88 -2.73 -18.57
CA PHE A 63 21.97 -2.23 -17.53
C PHE A 63 20.50 -2.37 -17.95
N SER A 64 19.61 -2.32 -16.96
CA SER A 64 18.15 -2.30 -17.14
C SER A 64 17.60 -0.88 -17.05
N LYS A 65 16.37 -0.67 -17.53
CA LYS A 65 15.57 0.55 -17.32
C LYS A 65 15.16 0.82 -15.86
N LEU A 66 15.48 -0.10 -14.96
CA LEU A 66 15.26 0.01 -13.52
C LEU A 66 16.10 1.15 -12.93
N THR A 67 15.58 1.89 -11.95
CA THR A 67 16.35 2.89 -11.19
C THR A 67 16.90 2.34 -9.88
N VAL A 68 17.91 3.00 -9.30
CA VAL A 68 18.50 2.63 -8.00
C VAL A 68 17.44 2.59 -6.91
N GLY A 69 16.57 3.61 -6.86
CA GLY A 69 15.48 3.68 -5.89
C GLY A 69 14.45 2.56 -6.06
N GLU A 70 14.15 2.16 -7.30
CA GLU A 70 13.27 1.01 -7.56
C GLU A 70 13.91 -0.32 -7.17
N ALA A 71 15.21 -0.49 -7.41
CA ALA A 71 15.96 -1.67 -7.01
C ALA A 71 15.95 -1.85 -5.48
N GLU A 72 16.19 -0.79 -4.71
CA GLU A 72 16.09 -0.81 -3.25
C GLU A 72 14.66 -1.10 -2.77
N LYS A 73 13.67 -0.42 -3.37
CA LYS A 73 12.26 -0.64 -3.04
C LYS A 73 11.83 -2.08 -3.30
N ALA A 74 12.34 -2.71 -4.36
CA ALA A 74 12.00 -4.09 -4.73
C ALA A 74 12.39 -5.09 -3.63
N ILE A 75 13.53 -4.90 -2.98
CA ILE A 75 14.04 -5.83 -1.95
C ILE A 75 13.68 -5.45 -0.52
N SER A 76 13.16 -4.24 -0.28
CA SER A 76 12.85 -3.72 1.06
C SER A 76 11.83 -4.56 1.87
N GLY A 77 11.05 -5.41 1.18
CA GLY A 77 10.10 -6.33 1.81
C GLY A 77 10.69 -7.65 2.31
N ASN A 78 11.93 -7.97 1.94
CA ASN A 78 12.59 -9.23 2.26
C ASN A 78 13.44 -9.08 3.52
N LEU A 79 13.38 -10.07 4.42
CA LEU A 79 14.13 -10.07 5.68
C LEU A 79 15.38 -10.95 5.61
N CYS A 80 16.55 -10.35 5.76
CA CYS A 80 17.82 -11.06 5.82
C CYS A 80 18.55 -10.74 7.14
N ARG A 81 18.87 -11.77 7.93
CA ARG A 81 19.53 -11.60 9.23
C ARG A 81 21.06 -11.58 9.14
N CYS A 82 21.64 -12.16 8.09
CA CYS A 82 23.06 -12.48 8.05
C CYS A 82 23.91 -11.40 7.36
N THR A 83 23.43 -10.82 6.27
CA THR A 83 24.28 -10.06 5.33
C THR A 83 24.40 -8.58 5.66
N GLY A 84 23.55 -8.07 6.56
CA GLY A 84 23.43 -6.63 6.80
C GLY A 84 22.93 -5.84 5.57
N TYR A 85 22.33 -6.53 4.58
CA TYR A 85 21.76 -6.01 3.32
C TYR A 85 22.69 -5.30 2.34
N ARG A 86 23.73 -4.61 2.79
CA ARG A 86 24.62 -3.86 1.91
C ARG A 86 25.07 -4.65 0.66
N PRO A 87 25.64 -5.86 0.78
CA PRO A 87 26.05 -6.62 -0.41
C PRO A 87 24.88 -6.99 -1.33
N ILE A 88 23.68 -7.24 -0.79
CA ILE A 88 22.48 -7.55 -1.58
C ILE A 88 22.03 -6.29 -2.33
N ALA A 89 21.93 -5.16 -1.62
CA ALA A 89 21.53 -3.89 -2.19
C ALA A 89 22.49 -3.46 -3.30
N ASP A 90 23.81 -3.58 -3.09
CA ASP A 90 24.82 -3.22 -4.08
C ASP A 90 24.66 -4.03 -5.37
N VAL A 91 24.43 -5.35 -5.25
CA VAL A 91 24.11 -6.19 -6.42
C VAL A 91 22.85 -5.71 -7.12
N CYS A 92 21.79 -5.40 -6.37
CA CYS A 92 20.52 -4.99 -6.96
C CYS A 92 20.65 -3.65 -7.70
N LYS A 93 21.33 -2.68 -7.10
CA LYS A 93 21.62 -1.36 -7.70
C LYS A 93 22.47 -1.48 -8.95
N SER A 94 23.34 -2.49 -9.02
CA SER A 94 24.25 -2.67 -10.16
C SER A 94 23.55 -2.95 -11.50
N PHE A 95 22.25 -3.22 -11.49
CA PHE A 95 21.39 -3.34 -12.68
C PHE A 95 20.76 -2.01 -13.10
N ALA A 96 20.75 -0.99 -12.24
CA ALA A 96 20.00 0.22 -12.45
C ALA A 96 20.66 1.17 -13.46
N THR A 97 19.86 1.92 -14.21
CA THR A 97 20.36 2.83 -15.25
C THR A 97 21.10 4.05 -14.69
N ASP A 98 20.75 4.49 -13.49
CA ASP A 98 21.23 5.68 -12.79
C ASP A 98 22.24 5.35 -11.68
N VAL A 99 22.78 4.13 -11.67
CA VAL A 99 23.76 3.71 -10.66
C VAL A 99 25.13 4.34 -10.90
N ASP A 100 25.66 5.00 -9.87
CA ASP A 100 27.09 5.22 -9.77
C ASP A 100 27.76 3.92 -9.32
N MET A 101 28.62 3.38 -10.17
CA MET A 101 29.31 2.15 -9.85
C MET A 101 30.23 2.35 -8.66
N GLU A 102 30.87 3.51 -8.48
CA GLU A 102 31.84 3.78 -7.39
C GLU A 102 31.23 3.73 -5.99
N ASP A 103 29.92 3.96 -5.90
CA ASP A 103 29.17 3.87 -4.64
C ASP A 103 28.93 2.43 -4.17
N LEU A 104 29.09 1.45 -5.07
CA LEU A 104 28.86 0.04 -4.77
C LEU A 104 30.06 -0.54 -4.02
N GLY A 105 29.81 -1.40 -3.02
CA GLY A 105 30.83 -2.09 -2.23
C GLY A 105 31.67 -3.13 -2.98
N PHE A 106 31.80 -3.03 -4.31
CA PHE A 106 32.57 -3.94 -5.17
C PHE A 106 34.07 -3.61 -5.22
N ASN A 107 34.61 -2.95 -4.20
CA ASN A 107 36.00 -2.52 -4.10
C ASN A 107 37.04 -3.64 -4.23
N SER A 108 36.63 -4.92 -4.11
CA SER A 108 37.47 -6.08 -4.39
C SER A 108 37.72 -6.33 -5.88
N PHE A 109 36.93 -5.74 -6.79
CA PHE A 109 37.02 -5.98 -8.24
C PHE A 109 37.67 -4.82 -9.02
N TRP A 110 37.77 -3.62 -8.43
CA TRP A 110 38.14 -2.41 -9.16
C TRP A 110 39.30 -1.66 -8.53
N ARG A 111 40.13 -1.05 -9.39
CA ARG A 111 41.18 -0.11 -8.96
C ARG A 111 40.65 1.32 -9.10
N LYS A 112 41.03 2.18 -8.14
CA LYS A 112 40.68 3.62 -8.18
C LYS A 112 41.15 4.24 -9.49
N GLY A 113 40.24 4.89 -10.23
CA GLY A 113 40.52 5.51 -11.52
C GLY A 113 40.33 4.63 -12.76
N GLU A 114 39.89 3.37 -12.63
CA GLU A 114 39.45 2.57 -13.79
C GLU A 114 38.17 3.16 -14.40
N THR A 115 38.08 3.14 -15.73
CA THR A 115 36.88 3.62 -16.45
C THR A 115 35.71 2.65 -16.27
N ASP A 116 34.48 3.16 -16.38
CA ASP A 116 33.25 2.37 -16.28
C ASP A 116 33.22 1.18 -17.23
N GLN A 117 33.78 1.32 -18.44
CA GLN A 117 33.85 0.23 -19.43
C GLN A 117 34.68 -0.96 -18.92
N VAL A 118 35.81 -0.69 -18.25
CA VAL A 118 36.68 -1.73 -17.67
C VAL A 118 36.04 -2.36 -16.45
N LYS A 119 35.35 -1.56 -15.62
CA LYS A 119 34.56 -2.07 -14.49
C LYS A 119 33.45 -3.00 -14.97
N LEU A 120 32.78 -2.65 -16.08
CA LEU A 120 31.70 -3.44 -16.68
C LEU A 120 32.17 -4.73 -17.33
N SER A 121 33.34 -4.75 -17.98
CA SER A 121 33.88 -6.00 -18.55
C SER A 121 34.20 -7.07 -17.50
N LYS A 122 34.36 -6.66 -16.23
CA LYS A 122 34.59 -7.57 -15.09
C LYS A 122 33.29 -8.10 -14.48
N LEU A 123 32.14 -7.58 -14.90
CA LEU A 123 30.83 -7.95 -14.38
C LEU A 123 30.08 -8.82 -15.40
N PRO A 124 29.27 -9.80 -14.95
CA PRO A 124 28.39 -10.51 -15.86
C PRO A 124 27.41 -9.51 -16.52
N LEU A 125 27.36 -9.54 -17.85
CA LEU A 125 26.52 -8.65 -18.66
C LEU A 125 25.05 -8.99 -18.45
N TYR A 126 24.26 -7.98 -18.05
CA TYR A 126 22.82 -8.07 -18.14
C TYR A 126 22.40 -7.84 -19.59
N ASN A 127 21.77 -8.84 -20.21
CA ASN A 127 21.23 -8.72 -21.55
C ASN A 127 19.73 -9.05 -21.52
N PRO A 128 18.84 -8.05 -21.63
CA PRO A 128 17.40 -8.28 -21.62
C PRO A 128 16.93 -9.12 -22.82
N ASN A 129 17.67 -9.10 -23.95
CA ASN A 129 17.31 -9.79 -25.19
C ASN A 129 17.89 -11.22 -25.30
N ASN A 130 18.92 -11.58 -24.53
CA ASN A 130 19.41 -12.97 -24.46
C ASN A 130 18.44 -13.86 -23.66
N ASN A 131 17.42 -13.24 -23.06
CA ASN A 131 16.29 -13.91 -22.44
C ASN A 131 15.29 -14.33 -23.52
N ASN A 132 15.61 -15.42 -24.22
CA ASN A 132 14.58 -16.37 -24.66
C ASN A 132 13.75 -16.93 -23.47
N ALA A 133 14.10 -16.51 -22.24
CA ALA A 133 13.37 -16.63 -21.00
C ALA A 133 12.66 -15.32 -20.57
N SER A 134 12.28 -14.43 -21.51
CA SER A 134 10.98 -13.77 -21.33
C SER A 134 10.01 -14.93 -21.26
N SER A 135 9.68 -15.39 -20.04
CA SER A 135 8.78 -16.51 -19.81
C SER A 135 7.48 -16.14 -20.50
N ARG A 136 7.37 -16.53 -21.78
CA ARG A 136 6.25 -16.20 -22.62
C ARG A 136 5.06 -16.79 -21.89
N PHE A 137 4.19 -15.90 -21.42
CA PHE A 137 3.09 -16.29 -20.56
C PHE A 137 2.39 -17.51 -21.19
N PRO A 138 2.25 -18.63 -20.46
CA PRO A 138 1.82 -19.87 -21.08
C PRO A 138 0.49 -19.69 -21.80
N GLU A 139 0.47 -19.93 -23.12
CA GLU A 139 -0.67 -19.54 -23.95
C GLU A 139 -1.98 -20.22 -23.55
N PHE A 140 -1.90 -21.43 -22.99
CA PHE A 140 -3.07 -22.15 -22.51
C PHE A 140 -3.78 -21.40 -21.37
N LEU A 141 -3.05 -20.65 -20.53
CA LEU A 141 -3.63 -19.84 -19.45
C LEU A 141 -4.34 -18.60 -19.99
N ASN A 142 -4.01 -18.09 -21.18
CA ASN A 142 -4.75 -16.98 -21.79
C ASN A 142 -6.22 -17.33 -22.04
N LYS A 143 -6.53 -18.62 -22.23
CA LYS A 143 -7.88 -19.13 -22.50
C LYS A 143 -8.69 -19.44 -21.23
N GLU A 144 -8.05 -19.53 -20.05
CA GLU A 144 -8.69 -19.89 -18.78
C GLU A 144 -9.19 -18.70 -17.95
N ASN A 145 -8.83 -17.47 -18.34
CA ASN A 145 -8.94 -16.24 -17.54
C ASN A 145 -10.35 -15.74 -17.14
N LYS A 146 -11.42 -16.53 -17.32
CA LYS A 146 -12.80 -16.04 -17.12
C LYS A 146 -13.78 -17.02 -16.47
N ARG A 147 -13.33 -18.12 -15.88
CA ARG A 147 -14.26 -19.07 -15.22
C ARG A 147 -14.40 -18.76 -13.73
N GLY A 148 -15.17 -17.72 -13.42
CA GLY A 148 -15.89 -17.67 -12.16
C GLY A 148 -17.07 -18.66 -12.18
N ALA A 149 -17.46 -19.12 -11.00
CA ALA A 149 -18.37 -20.24 -10.68
C ALA A 149 -17.78 -21.65 -10.78
N ASN A 150 -16.73 -21.93 -10.00
CA ASN A 150 -16.43 -23.29 -9.55
C ASN A 150 -16.68 -23.39 -8.05
N LEU A 151 -17.53 -24.34 -7.64
CA LEU A 151 -17.57 -24.80 -6.25
C LEU A 151 -16.45 -25.84 -6.10
N MET A 152 -15.47 -25.55 -5.25
CA MET A 152 -14.50 -26.55 -4.82
C MET A 152 -14.84 -26.95 -3.40
N SER A 153 -15.14 -28.23 -3.19
CA SER A 153 -15.33 -28.80 -1.85
C SER A 153 -14.10 -29.61 -1.48
N CYS A 154 -13.49 -29.31 -0.34
CA CYS A 154 -12.36 -30.06 0.18
C CYS A 154 -12.51 -30.20 1.70
N GLN A 155 -12.50 -31.44 2.22
CA GLN A 155 -12.48 -31.73 3.65
C GLN A 155 -13.55 -30.97 4.46
N GLY A 156 -14.80 -30.91 3.96
CA GLY A 156 -15.91 -30.22 4.63
C GLY A 156 -15.97 -28.71 4.41
N HIS A 157 -14.97 -28.11 3.79
CA HIS A 157 -14.94 -26.68 3.48
C HIS A 157 -15.39 -26.44 2.04
N GLN A 158 -16.27 -25.47 1.84
CA GLN A 158 -16.79 -25.09 0.53
C GLN A 158 -16.16 -23.78 0.06
N TRP A 159 -15.59 -23.78 -1.15
CA TRP A 159 -15.02 -22.58 -1.77
C TRP A 159 -15.86 -22.14 -2.97
N TYR A 160 -16.35 -20.91 -2.92
CA TYR A 160 -17.15 -20.27 -3.96
C TYR A 160 -16.41 -19.10 -4.57
N SER A 161 -16.34 -19.04 -5.90
CA SER A 161 -15.76 -17.91 -6.64
C SER A 161 -16.79 -17.28 -7.57
N PRO A 162 -17.71 -16.43 -7.06
CA PRO A 162 -18.72 -15.76 -7.89
C PRO A 162 -18.08 -14.91 -9.00
N ALA A 163 -18.69 -14.93 -10.18
CA ALA A 163 -18.26 -14.16 -11.35
C ALA A 163 -18.98 -12.81 -11.49
N SER A 164 -20.06 -12.60 -10.72
CA SER A 164 -20.88 -11.38 -10.79
C SER A 164 -21.50 -11.05 -9.43
N LEU A 165 -21.98 -9.81 -9.27
CA LEU A 165 -22.65 -9.36 -8.07
C LEU A 165 -23.96 -10.13 -7.82
N GLU A 166 -24.70 -10.51 -8.86
CA GLU A 166 -25.94 -11.29 -8.72
C GLU A 166 -25.64 -12.70 -8.19
N GLN A 167 -24.55 -13.33 -8.64
CA GLN A 167 -24.13 -14.63 -8.11
C GLN A 167 -23.72 -14.52 -6.64
N LEU A 168 -22.97 -13.48 -6.29
CA LEU A 168 -22.60 -13.19 -4.91
C LEU A 168 -23.85 -13.00 -4.03
N GLN A 169 -24.81 -12.20 -4.46
CA GLN A 169 -26.06 -11.98 -3.74
C GLN A 169 -26.83 -13.27 -3.48
N ARG A 170 -26.96 -14.15 -4.49
CA ARG A 170 -27.61 -15.46 -4.31
C ARG A 170 -26.88 -16.32 -3.27
N LEU A 171 -25.54 -16.36 -3.30
CA LEU A 171 -24.74 -17.12 -2.34
C LEU A 171 -24.91 -16.62 -0.90
N LEU A 172 -25.06 -15.30 -0.71
CA LEU A 172 -25.29 -14.69 0.60
C LEU A 172 -26.74 -14.88 1.10
N MET A 173 -27.70 -15.11 0.19
CA MET A 173 -29.12 -15.32 0.52
C MET A 173 -29.50 -16.79 0.73
N GLN A 174 -28.79 -17.74 0.12
CA GLN A 174 -29.09 -19.17 0.20
C GLN A 174 -29.11 -19.72 1.64
N ASP A 175 -28.32 -19.13 2.54
CA ASP A 175 -28.23 -19.57 3.93
C ASP A 175 -29.44 -19.13 4.79
N GLN A 176 -30.47 -18.48 4.21
CA GLN A 176 -31.69 -18.11 4.95
C GLN A 176 -32.76 -19.22 5.02
N ASN A 177 -32.70 -20.23 4.15
CA ASN A 177 -33.75 -21.25 4.03
C ASN A 177 -33.46 -22.57 4.76
N GLY A 178 -32.31 -22.70 5.41
CA GLY A 178 -31.87 -23.90 6.13
C GLY A 178 -31.85 -23.70 7.64
N ALA A 179 -33.00 -23.37 8.25
CA ALA A 179 -33.13 -23.21 9.68
C ALA A 179 -33.09 -24.57 10.42
N ASN A 180 -31.90 -25.10 10.67
CA ASN A 180 -31.64 -25.84 11.90
C ASN A 180 -30.88 -24.90 12.83
N TYR A 181 -31.55 -24.49 13.90
CA TYR A 181 -31.23 -23.37 14.79
C TYR A 181 -29.92 -23.49 15.60
N ASN A 182 -29.04 -24.45 15.30
CA ASN A 182 -27.86 -24.77 16.11
C ASN A 182 -26.52 -24.84 15.35
N ASP A 183 -26.49 -24.70 14.02
CA ASP A 183 -25.23 -24.68 13.26
C ASP A 183 -25.07 -23.32 12.57
N GLN A 184 -24.37 -22.40 13.24
CA GLN A 184 -24.07 -21.09 12.67
C GLN A 184 -22.99 -21.26 11.60
N THR A 185 -23.41 -21.53 10.36
CA THR A 185 -22.49 -21.66 9.22
C THR A 185 -21.60 -20.42 9.13
N SER A 186 -20.31 -20.65 9.26
CA SER A 186 -19.31 -19.60 9.32
C SER A 186 -18.78 -19.28 7.92
N VAL A 187 -19.08 -18.07 7.47
CA VAL A 187 -18.72 -17.61 6.13
C VAL A 187 -17.55 -16.64 6.19
N LYS A 188 -16.52 -16.90 5.39
CA LYS A 188 -15.38 -15.99 5.21
C LYS A 188 -15.31 -15.46 3.80
N ILE A 189 -15.35 -14.13 3.70
CA ILE A 189 -15.11 -13.41 2.45
C ILE A 189 -13.60 -13.25 2.25
N ILE A 190 -13.12 -13.60 1.07
CA ILE A 190 -11.70 -13.60 0.70
C ILE A 190 -11.45 -12.72 -0.52
N VAL A 191 -10.34 -11.99 -0.47
CA VAL A 191 -9.68 -11.40 -1.63
C VAL A 191 -8.21 -11.82 -1.62
N GLY A 192 -7.33 -11.02 -0.99
CA GLY A 192 -5.90 -11.32 -0.87
C GLY A 192 -5.51 -12.24 0.29
N ASN A 193 -6.44 -12.52 1.20
CA ASN A 193 -6.24 -13.28 2.45
C ASN A 193 -5.08 -12.81 3.34
N THR A 194 -4.54 -11.59 3.13
CA THR A 194 -3.40 -11.06 3.89
C THR A 194 -3.73 -10.79 5.36
N GLY A 195 -5.01 -10.62 5.69
CA GLY A 195 -5.49 -10.47 7.06
C GLY A 195 -5.18 -11.65 7.97
N MET A 196 -5.01 -12.86 7.42
CA MET A 196 -4.62 -14.06 8.17
C MET A 196 -3.24 -13.96 8.83
N GLY A 197 -2.34 -13.15 8.24
CA GLY A 197 -1.03 -12.89 8.84
C GLY A 197 -1.12 -12.09 10.13
N TYR A 198 -2.22 -11.34 10.33
CA TYR A 198 -2.49 -10.56 11.53
C TYR A 198 -3.45 -11.28 12.48
N TYR A 199 -4.63 -11.65 11.98
CA TYR A 199 -5.60 -12.45 12.72
C TYR A 199 -5.42 -13.92 12.34
N LYS A 200 -4.78 -14.70 13.21
CA LYS A 200 -4.66 -16.15 13.05
C LYS A 200 -6.01 -16.81 13.36
N GLU A 201 -6.94 -16.75 12.42
CA GLU A 201 -8.22 -17.45 12.53
C GLU A 201 -7.97 -18.96 12.47
N LEU A 202 -8.56 -19.72 13.39
CA LEU A 202 -8.47 -21.18 13.39
C LEU A 202 -9.40 -21.71 12.27
N GLU A 203 -8.81 -22.40 11.29
CA GLU A 203 -9.49 -22.90 10.09
C GLU A 203 -10.67 -23.84 10.41
N HIS A 204 -10.66 -24.50 11.57
CA HIS A 204 -11.70 -25.44 12.02
C HIS A 204 -13.09 -24.84 12.26
N TYR A 205 -13.23 -23.52 12.20
CA TYR A 205 -14.50 -22.82 12.41
C TYR A 205 -15.01 -22.13 11.15
N ILE A 206 -14.56 -22.49 9.94
CA ILE A 206 -15.01 -21.83 8.70
C ILE A 206 -15.56 -22.85 7.70
N ASP A 207 -16.86 -22.90 7.51
CA ASP A 207 -17.49 -23.85 6.58
C ASP A 207 -17.42 -23.39 5.12
N LYS A 208 -17.50 -22.07 4.91
CA LYS A 208 -17.74 -21.48 3.59
C LYS A 208 -16.80 -20.32 3.30
N TYR A 209 -16.10 -20.40 2.18
CA TYR A 209 -15.24 -19.35 1.64
C TYR A 209 -15.85 -18.74 0.38
N ILE A 210 -15.88 -17.41 0.31
CA ILE A 210 -16.37 -16.68 -0.86
C ILE A 210 -15.27 -15.76 -1.36
N ASP A 211 -14.73 -16.07 -2.54
CA ASP A 211 -13.64 -15.34 -3.20
C ASP A 211 -14.19 -14.28 -4.17
N LEU A 212 -13.95 -13.01 -3.86
CA LEU A 212 -14.49 -11.88 -4.61
C LEU A 212 -13.62 -11.44 -5.79
N ARG A 213 -12.43 -12.05 -5.99
CA ARG A 213 -11.45 -11.60 -7.01
C ARG A 213 -11.97 -11.68 -8.45
N TYR A 214 -12.97 -12.53 -8.70
CA TYR A 214 -13.50 -12.79 -10.04
C TYR A 214 -14.70 -11.89 -10.40
N ILE A 215 -15.12 -10.99 -9.51
CA ILE A 215 -16.18 -10.01 -9.78
C ILE A 215 -15.53 -8.74 -10.36
N PRO A 216 -15.74 -8.44 -11.66
CA PRO A 216 -15.08 -7.31 -12.31
C PRO A 216 -15.38 -5.96 -11.66
N GLU A 217 -16.63 -5.75 -11.23
CA GLU A 217 -17.11 -4.51 -10.62
C GLU A 217 -16.31 -4.13 -9.37
N LEU A 218 -15.83 -5.11 -8.61
CA LEU A 218 -15.04 -4.90 -7.39
C LEU A 218 -13.57 -4.60 -7.68
N SER A 219 -13.10 -4.80 -8.90
CA SER A 219 -11.69 -4.71 -9.30
C SER A 219 -11.39 -3.52 -10.22
N ILE A 220 -12.37 -2.65 -10.44
CA ILE A 220 -12.26 -1.46 -11.30
C ILE A 220 -11.90 -0.22 -10.47
N ILE A 221 -11.10 0.66 -11.07
CA ILE A 221 -10.88 2.02 -10.60
C ILE A 221 -11.51 2.95 -11.64
N ARG A 222 -12.32 3.91 -11.19
CA ARG A 222 -12.92 4.94 -12.05
C ARG A 222 -12.52 6.30 -11.52
N LYS A 223 -12.12 7.19 -12.42
CA LYS A 223 -11.86 8.59 -12.10
C LYS A 223 -12.93 9.41 -12.81
N ASP A 224 -13.56 10.34 -12.11
CA ASP A 224 -14.52 11.29 -12.66
C ASP A 224 -14.28 12.68 -12.04
N GLN A 225 -15.02 13.70 -12.47
CA GLN A 225 -14.87 15.07 -11.96
C GLN A 225 -15.13 15.22 -10.45
N THR A 226 -15.81 14.25 -9.84
CA THR A 226 -16.19 14.30 -8.42
C THR A 226 -15.23 13.49 -7.53
N GLY A 227 -14.32 12.69 -8.10
CA GLY A 227 -13.33 11.96 -7.33
C GLY A 227 -12.78 10.69 -7.98
N VAL A 228 -12.13 9.88 -7.16
CA VAL A 228 -11.58 8.57 -7.53
C VAL A 228 -12.38 7.48 -6.82
N GLU A 229 -13.10 6.67 -7.60
CA GLU A 229 -13.79 5.48 -7.12
C GLU A 229 -12.88 4.24 -7.26
N ILE A 230 -12.66 3.53 -6.16
CA ILE A 230 -11.79 2.37 -6.06
C ILE A 230 -12.63 1.17 -5.62
N GLY A 231 -12.72 0.14 -6.47
CA GLY A 231 -13.39 -1.11 -6.13
C GLY A 231 -12.76 -1.81 -4.91
N ALA A 232 -13.57 -2.50 -4.12
CA ALA A 232 -13.15 -3.08 -2.84
C ALA A 232 -12.11 -4.22 -2.98
N ALA A 233 -12.07 -4.90 -4.13
CA ALA A 233 -11.10 -5.94 -4.44
C ALA A 233 -9.81 -5.39 -5.08
N VAL A 234 -9.77 -4.09 -5.40
CA VAL A 234 -8.55 -3.43 -5.89
C VAL A 234 -7.44 -3.55 -4.84
N THR A 235 -6.25 -3.95 -5.29
CA THR A 235 -5.08 -4.12 -4.44
C THR A 235 -4.54 -2.75 -4.01
N ILE A 236 -3.93 -2.69 -2.82
CA ILE A 236 -3.35 -1.45 -2.31
C ILE A 236 -2.28 -0.91 -3.29
N ALA A 237 -1.52 -1.80 -3.93
CA ALA A 237 -0.53 -1.42 -4.94
C ALA A 237 -1.16 -0.71 -6.16
N LYS A 238 -2.27 -1.24 -6.70
CA LYS A 238 -2.98 -0.60 -7.82
C LYS A 238 -3.63 0.72 -7.43
N ALA A 239 -4.14 0.81 -6.19
CA ALA A 239 -4.66 2.07 -5.65
C ALA A 239 -3.57 3.14 -5.55
N ILE A 240 -2.36 2.79 -5.11
CA ILE A 240 -1.20 3.71 -5.09
C ILE A 240 -0.87 4.21 -6.51
N GLU A 241 -0.79 3.30 -7.48
CA GLU A 241 -0.49 3.66 -8.88
C GLU A 241 -1.55 4.63 -9.44
N ALA A 242 -2.83 4.32 -9.26
CA ALA A 242 -3.93 5.15 -9.75
C ALA A 242 -3.99 6.54 -9.10
N LEU A 243 -3.63 6.66 -7.81
CA LEU A 243 -3.61 7.94 -7.09
C LEU A 243 -2.37 8.79 -7.41
N LYS A 244 -1.29 8.17 -7.93
CA LYS A 244 -0.08 8.87 -8.40
C LYS A 244 -0.15 9.30 -9.85
N GLU A 245 -1.02 8.66 -10.63
CA GLU A 245 -1.13 8.90 -12.06
C GLU A 245 -1.70 10.30 -12.35
N GLU A 246 -0.93 11.12 -13.06
CA GLU A 246 -1.28 12.52 -13.35
C GLU A 246 -1.88 12.71 -14.76
N ASN A 247 -1.76 11.69 -15.62
CA ASN A 247 -2.00 11.78 -17.06
C ASN A 247 -3.20 10.95 -17.50
N GLU A 248 -4.42 11.42 -17.22
CA GLU A 248 -5.60 10.92 -17.94
C GLU A 248 -6.00 11.87 -19.07
N VAL A 249 -6.15 11.30 -20.26
CA VAL A 249 -6.61 12.00 -21.45
C VAL A 249 -8.12 12.18 -21.32
N GLY A 250 -8.59 13.39 -20.98
CA GLY A 250 -10.02 13.74 -21.03
C GLY A 250 -10.50 14.70 -19.95
N PHE A 251 -9.94 14.67 -18.75
CA PHE A 251 -10.17 15.67 -17.70
C PHE A 251 -9.01 15.64 -16.69
N GLN A 252 -8.72 16.77 -16.05
CA GLN A 252 -7.66 16.87 -15.05
C GLN A 252 -8.23 17.38 -13.73
N PHE A 253 -7.81 16.74 -12.63
CA PHE A 253 -8.06 17.24 -11.29
C PHE A 253 -7.35 18.56 -11.02
N HIS A 254 -7.94 19.38 -10.15
CA HIS A 254 -7.31 20.56 -9.56
C HIS A 254 -6.02 20.19 -8.81
N GLN A 255 -5.11 21.16 -8.68
CA GLN A 255 -3.77 20.90 -8.12
C GLN A 255 -3.82 20.51 -6.64
N GLU A 256 -4.78 21.03 -5.90
CA GLU A 256 -5.08 20.73 -4.50
C GLU A 256 -5.50 19.27 -4.35
N SER A 257 -6.51 18.83 -5.14
CA SER A 257 -6.94 17.43 -5.22
C SER A 257 -5.79 16.48 -5.57
N LYS A 258 -4.98 16.83 -6.57
CA LYS A 258 -3.79 16.04 -6.95
C LYS A 258 -2.82 15.93 -5.77
N THR A 259 -2.63 17.00 -5.01
CA THR A 259 -1.76 16.99 -3.82
C THR A 259 -2.30 16.07 -2.72
N VAL A 260 -3.62 16.09 -2.47
CA VAL A 260 -4.27 15.16 -1.54
C VAL A 260 -4.05 13.71 -1.97
N PHE A 261 -4.34 13.37 -3.24
CA PHE A 261 -4.16 12.01 -3.78
C PHE A 261 -2.70 11.54 -3.69
N ARG A 262 -1.73 12.40 -4.04
CA ARG A 262 -0.30 12.10 -3.91
C ARG A 262 0.10 11.81 -2.46
N LYS A 263 -0.40 12.59 -1.49
CA LYS A 263 -0.11 12.39 -0.07
C LYS A 263 -0.74 11.10 0.47
N ILE A 264 -1.98 10.77 0.05
CA ILE A 264 -2.61 9.47 0.35
C ILE A 264 -1.74 8.34 -0.21
N ALA A 265 -1.34 8.41 -1.48
CA ALA A 265 -0.51 7.39 -2.11
C ALA A 265 0.85 7.22 -1.42
N ALA A 266 1.50 8.33 -1.05
CA ALA A 266 2.77 8.32 -0.32
C ALA A 266 2.63 7.67 1.08
N HIS A 267 1.50 7.83 1.75
CA HIS A 267 1.23 7.15 3.01
C HIS A 267 0.97 5.64 2.80
N LEU A 268 0.16 5.29 1.79
CA LEU A 268 -0.12 3.90 1.42
C LEU A 268 1.17 3.11 1.09
N GLU A 269 2.19 3.76 0.52
CA GLU A 269 3.50 3.12 0.26
C GLU A 269 4.22 2.63 1.53
N LYS A 270 3.92 3.23 2.70
CA LYS A 270 4.49 2.85 4.00
C LYS A 270 3.77 1.62 4.60
N ILE A 271 2.62 1.22 4.06
CA ILE A 271 1.82 0.10 4.56
C ILE A 271 2.41 -1.22 4.07
N ALA A 272 2.85 -2.06 5.01
CA ALA A 272 3.39 -3.38 4.75
C ALA A 272 4.52 -3.41 3.69
N SER A 273 4.83 -4.58 3.15
CA SER A 273 5.75 -4.75 2.02
C SER A 273 5.00 -4.71 0.69
N ARG A 274 5.74 -4.56 -0.43
CA ARG A 274 5.15 -4.60 -1.78
C ARG A 274 4.39 -5.90 -2.04
N PHE A 275 4.85 -7.05 -1.53
CA PHE A 275 4.16 -8.33 -1.68
C PHE A 275 2.78 -8.32 -1.02
N VAL A 276 2.70 -7.79 0.20
CA VAL A 276 1.43 -7.65 0.92
C VAL A 276 0.52 -6.68 0.18
N ARG A 277 1.04 -5.55 -0.32
CA ARG A 277 0.23 -4.58 -1.09
C ARG A 277 -0.24 -5.10 -2.45
N ASN A 278 0.51 -6.01 -3.08
CA ASN A 278 0.14 -6.63 -4.35
C ASN A 278 -1.02 -7.64 -4.20
N SER A 279 -1.25 -8.16 -3.00
CA SER A 279 -2.35 -9.11 -2.72
C SER A 279 -3.47 -8.49 -1.89
N GLY A 280 -3.13 -7.70 -0.88
CA GLY A 280 -4.07 -7.07 0.04
C GLY A 280 -4.92 -6.01 -0.66
N SER A 281 -6.23 -6.06 -0.44
CA SER A 281 -7.18 -5.13 -1.03
C SER A 281 -7.53 -3.97 -0.11
N VAL A 282 -7.89 -2.84 -0.70
CA VAL A 282 -8.35 -1.66 0.02
C VAL A 282 -9.61 -1.99 0.84
N GLY A 283 -10.58 -2.67 0.23
CA GLY A 283 -11.81 -3.04 0.90
C GLY A 283 -11.59 -4.06 2.02
N GLY A 284 -10.72 -5.04 1.82
CA GLY A 284 -10.37 -6.01 2.88
C GLY A 284 -9.79 -5.34 4.11
N ASN A 285 -8.92 -4.35 3.92
CA ASN A 285 -8.33 -3.58 5.02
C ASN A 285 -9.37 -2.74 5.79
N LEU A 286 -10.28 -2.06 5.07
CA LEU A 286 -11.35 -1.26 5.69
C LEU A 286 -12.38 -2.13 6.42
N MET A 287 -12.73 -3.29 5.86
CA MET A 287 -13.59 -4.26 6.53
C MET A 287 -12.94 -4.84 7.81
N MET A 288 -11.63 -5.02 7.83
CA MET A 288 -10.90 -5.40 9.06
C MET A 288 -10.97 -4.29 10.11
N ALA A 289 -10.86 -3.02 9.71
CA ALA A 289 -11.00 -1.89 10.62
C ALA A 289 -12.40 -1.84 11.26
N GLN A 290 -13.44 -2.04 10.44
CA GLN A 290 -14.84 -1.99 10.90
C GLN A 290 -15.24 -3.20 11.76
N ARG A 291 -14.91 -4.42 11.33
CA ARG A 291 -15.38 -5.64 12.01
C ARG A 291 -14.55 -6.02 13.24
N LYS A 292 -13.26 -5.67 13.27
CA LYS A 292 -12.29 -6.17 14.25
C LYS A 292 -11.43 -5.09 14.89
N HIS A 293 -11.78 -3.81 14.69
CA HIS A 293 -11.01 -2.67 15.18
C HIS A 293 -9.52 -2.74 14.81
N PHE A 294 -9.22 -3.21 13.60
CA PHE A 294 -7.85 -3.24 13.08
C PHE A 294 -7.29 -1.81 13.01
N PRO A 295 -6.08 -1.52 13.53
CA PRO A 295 -5.46 -0.19 13.48
C PRO A 295 -5.01 0.13 12.05
N SER A 296 -5.96 0.56 11.23
CA SER A 296 -5.79 0.75 9.80
C SER A 296 -5.18 2.12 9.48
N ASP A 297 -3.99 2.10 8.87
CA ASP A 297 -3.40 3.27 8.20
C ASP A 297 -4.34 3.79 7.09
N ILE A 298 -5.03 2.91 6.36
CA ILE A 298 -5.94 3.29 5.25
C ILE A 298 -7.16 4.03 5.77
N ALA A 299 -7.83 3.51 6.81
CA ALA A 299 -8.99 4.17 7.40
C ALA A 299 -8.60 5.56 7.93
N THR A 300 -7.46 5.65 8.62
CA THR A 300 -6.96 6.90 9.21
C THR A 300 -6.76 8.00 8.17
N ILE A 301 -6.11 7.69 7.05
CA ILE A 301 -5.84 8.70 6.00
C ILE A 301 -7.07 9.03 5.15
N LEU A 302 -8.05 8.12 5.05
CA LEU A 302 -9.25 8.36 4.25
C LEU A 302 -10.37 9.09 5.00
N LEU A 303 -10.35 9.02 6.34
CA LEU A 303 -11.36 9.61 7.21
C LEU A 303 -11.49 11.14 7.05
N PRO A 304 -10.43 11.96 7.22
CA PRO A 304 -10.55 13.41 7.10
C PRO A 304 -10.86 13.87 5.68
N VAL A 305 -10.63 13.02 4.67
CA VAL A 305 -10.91 13.31 3.25
C VAL A 305 -12.39 13.12 2.92
N GLY A 306 -13.22 12.66 3.86
CA GLY A 306 -14.66 12.48 3.63
C GLY A 306 -14.98 11.35 2.66
N THR A 307 -14.18 10.27 2.69
CA THR A 307 -14.35 9.12 1.78
C THR A 307 -15.74 8.51 1.93
N ILE A 308 -16.40 8.24 0.81
CA ILE A 308 -17.73 7.63 0.76
C ILE A 308 -17.60 6.12 0.53
N MET A 309 -18.35 5.33 1.29
CA MET A 309 -18.37 3.88 1.25
C MET A 309 -19.62 3.40 0.51
N ASN A 310 -19.46 2.55 -0.51
CA ASN A 310 -20.58 1.92 -1.23
C ASN A 310 -20.74 0.47 -0.75
N LEU A 311 -21.82 0.18 -0.04
CA LEU A 311 -22.10 -1.11 0.58
C LEU A 311 -23.27 -1.82 -0.09
N MET A 312 -23.22 -3.14 -0.06
CA MET A 312 -24.32 -4.03 -0.41
C MET A 312 -24.67 -4.88 0.80
N THR A 313 -25.89 -4.74 1.31
CA THR A 313 -26.43 -5.57 2.39
C THR A 313 -27.70 -6.24 1.90
N GLY A 314 -27.61 -7.54 1.60
CA GLY A 314 -28.69 -8.27 0.93
C GLY A 314 -28.99 -7.68 -0.46
N GLN A 315 -30.20 -7.15 -0.67
CA GLN A 315 -30.60 -6.49 -1.92
C GLN A 315 -30.42 -4.97 -1.89
N LYS A 316 -30.15 -4.38 -0.72
CA LYS A 316 -30.03 -2.92 -0.56
C LYS A 316 -28.62 -2.48 -0.89
N LEU A 317 -28.51 -1.47 -1.75
CA LEU A 317 -27.29 -0.70 -1.94
C LEU A 317 -27.35 0.54 -1.07
N GLU A 318 -26.28 0.82 -0.36
CA GLU A 318 -26.18 1.92 0.58
C GLU A 318 -24.89 2.71 0.35
N LYS A 319 -24.97 4.03 0.49
CA LYS A 319 -23.82 4.92 0.47
C LYS A 319 -23.77 5.66 1.79
N LEU A 320 -22.61 5.67 2.44
CA LEU A 320 -22.43 6.39 3.70
C LEU A 320 -20.98 6.88 3.85
N PRO A 321 -20.73 7.94 4.63
CA PRO A 321 -19.38 8.40 4.89
C PRO A 321 -18.57 7.36 5.70
N LEU A 322 -17.24 7.39 5.54
CA LEU A 322 -16.33 6.48 6.25
C LEU A 322 -16.46 6.59 7.77
N GLU A 323 -16.77 7.77 8.30
CA GLU A 323 -17.01 7.98 9.74
C GLU A 323 -18.17 7.12 10.24
N GLU A 324 -19.36 7.28 9.65
CA GLU A 324 -20.54 6.47 9.98
C GLU A 324 -20.28 4.97 9.76
N PHE A 325 -19.49 4.62 8.74
CA PHE A 325 -19.14 3.22 8.46
C PHE A 325 -18.36 2.58 9.61
N LEU A 326 -17.42 3.31 10.22
CA LEU A 326 -16.59 2.83 11.31
C LEU A 326 -17.34 2.82 12.65
N GLU A 327 -18.31 3.72 12.86
CA GLU A 327 -19.12 3.79 14.09
C GLU A 327 -20.22 2.72 14.16
N ARG A 328 -20.63 2.17 13.01
CA ARG A 328 -21.63 1.10 12.94
C ARG A 328 -21.19 -0.14 13.73
N PRO A 329 -22.14 -0.90 14.31
CA PRO A 329 -21.82 -2.19 14.91
C PRO A 329 -21.16 -3.12 13.89
N PRO A 330 -20.31 -4.07 14.31
CA PRO A 330 -19.59 -4.96 13.41
C PRO A 330 -20.50 -5.58 12.35
N LEU A 331 -20.20 -5.31 11.08
CA LEU A 331 -21.04 -5.74 9.97
C LEU A 331 -20.97 -7.27 9.83
N ASP A 332 -22.11 -7.89 9.60
CA ASP A 332 -22.20 -9.31 9.30
C ASP A 332 -21.58 -9.66 7.93
N TYR A 333 -21.41 -10.95 7.66
CA TYR A 333 -20.86 -11.43 6.39
C TYR A 333 -21.79 -11.18 5.18
N LYS A 334 -23.06 -10.84 5.41
CA LYS A 334 -24.04 -10.52 4.36
C LYS A 334 -23.87 -9.10 3.82
N SER A 335 -23.16 -8.27 4.58
CA SER A 335 -22.77 -6.92 4.18
C SER A 335 -21.40 -6.93 3.50
N VAL A 336 -21.35 -6.49 2.25
CA VAL A 336 -20.14 -6.48 1.41
C VAL A 336 -19.86 -5.06 0.95
N LEU A 337 -18.63 -4.60 1.19
CA LEU A 337 -18.13 -3.35 0.63
C LEU A 337 -17.87 -3.55 -0.87
N LEU A 338 -18.48 -2.72 -1.71
CA LEU A 338 -18.35 -2.79 -3.16
C LEU A 338 -17.22 -1.90 -3.68
N SER A 339 -17.20 -0.66 -3.23
CA SER A 339 -16.19 0.34 -3.61
C SER A 339 -16.11 1.45 -2.57
N ILE A 340 -15.04 2.23 -2.64
CA ILE A 340 -14.89 3.50 -1.93
C ILE A 340 -14.77 4.62 -2.94
N LYS A 341 -15.21 5.83 -2.58
CA LYS A 341 -15.01 7.04 -3.40
C LYS A 341 -14.29 8.10 -2.58
N ILE A 342 -13.09 8.44 -3.03
CA ILE A 342 -12.30 9.55 -2.48
C ILE A 342 -12.72 10.80 -3.25
N PRO A 343 -13.37 11.79 -2.60
CA PRO A 343 -13.88 12.97 -3.29
C PRO A 343 -12.74 13.88 -3.78
N CYS A 344 -13.05 14.69 -4.79
CA CYS A 344 -12.23 15.84 -5.14
C CYS A 344 -12.37 16.94 -4.09
N TRP A 345 -11.24 17.60 -3.82
CA TRP A 345 -11.15 18.78 -2.99
C TRP A 345 -10.69 19.96 -3.82
N GLU A 346 -11.48 21.02 -3.79
CA GLU A 346 -11.21 22.28 -4.49
C GLU A 346 -11.23 23.40 -3.45
N SER A 347 -10.35 24.38 -3.62
CA SER A 347 -10.45 25.65 -2.91
C SER A 347 -11.78 26.29 -3.29
N ARG A 348 -12.60 26.67 -2.30
CA ARG A 348 -13.83 27.41 -2.58
C ARG A 348 -13.47 28.82 -3.06
N GLN A 349 -13.61 29.06 -4.36
CA GLN A 349 -13.68 30.41 -4.90
C GLN A 349 -15.10 30.94 -4.68
N ASP A 350 -15.37 31.57 -3.54
CA ASP A 350 -16.61 32.32 -3.39
C ASP A 350 -16.56 33.55 -4.31
N ILE A 351 -17.47 33.59 -5.28
CA ILE A 351 -17.60 34.61 -6.35
C ILE A 351 -17.80 36.05 -5.78
N SER A 352 -17.87 36.21 -4.45
CA SER A 352 -18.14 37.48 -3.77
C SER A 352 -17.08 37.95 -2.75
N SER A 353 -15.96 37.24 -2.57
CA SER A 353 -14.89 37.70 -1.67
C SER A 353 -13.49 37.29 -2.15
N GLU A 354 -12.57 38.26 -2.18
CA GLU A 354 -11.13 38.15 -2.51
C GLU A 354 -10.31 37.28 -1.52
N ASN A 355 -10.90 36.25 -0.92
CA ASN A 355 -10.22 35.40 0.04
C ASN A 355 -10.09 33.99 -0.53
N ASP A 356 -9.00 33.75 -1.28
CA ASP A 356 -8.60 32.40 -1.68
C ASP A 356 -8.56 31.50 -0.44
N THR A 357 -9.13 30.30 -0.51
CA THR A 357 -8.97 29.30 0.56
C THR A 357 -7.81 28.36 0.24
N ASN A 358 -6.94 28.11 1.20
CA ASN A 358 -5.83 27.17 1.06
C ASN A 358 -6.19 25.84 1.72
N LEU A 359 -6.12 24.76 0.95
CA LEU A 359 -6.33 23.40 1.44
C LEU A 359 -5.00 22.79 1.92
N LEU A 360 -4.94 22.38 3.18
CA LEU A 360 -3.83 21.66 3.76
C LEU A 360 -4.27 20.24 4.15
N TYR A 361 -3.65 19.25 3.54
CA TYR A 361 -3.80 17.85 3.93
C TYR A 361 -2.46 17.31 4.40
N GLU A 362 -2.36 16.81 5.62
CA GLU A 362 -1.13 16.22 6.16
C GLU A 362 -1.37 14.85 6.79
N THR A 363 -0.39 13.96 6.66
CA THR A 363 -0.45 12.63 7.27
C THR A 363 0.83 12.32 8.05
N TYR A 364 0.67 11.69 9.21
CA TYR A 364 1.73 11.40 10.15
C TYR A 364 1.72 9.91 10.51
N ARG A 365 2.90 9.35 10.72
CA ARG A 365 3.07 7.93 11.05
C ARG A 365 4.35 7.72 11.84
N ALA A 366 4.21 7.27 13.08
CA ALA A 366 5.31 6.83 13.94
C ALA A 366 5.30 5.31 14.05
N ALA A 367 6.39 4.64 13.65
CA ALA A 367 6.48 3.19 13.62
C ALA A 367 7.90 2.72 13.98
N PRO A 368 8.09 1.46 14.43
CA PRO A 368 9.42 0.91 14.71
C PRO A 368 10.35 0.95 13.49
N ARG A 369 9.76 0.94 12.27
CA ARG A 369 10.46 1.06 10.99
C ARG A 369 9.83 2.23 10.21
N PRO A 370 10.51 3.38 10.09
CA PRO A 370 9.93 4.60 9.53
C PRO A 370 9.58 4.46 8.03
N LEU A 371 10.34 3.62 7.31
CA LEU A 371 10.14 3.37 5.88
C LEU A 371 9.05 2.31 5.57
N GLY A 372 8.34 1.80 6.59
CA GLY A 372 7.23 0.87 6.43
C GLY A 372 7.49 -0.54 6.92
N ASN A 373 6.67 -1.50 6.45
CA ASN A 373 6.73 -2.92 6.83
C ASN A 373 6.66 -3.19 8.35
N ALA A 374 6.05 -2.30 9.12
CA ALA A 374 5.75 -2.44 10.55
C ALA A 374 4.42 -1.73 10.84
N LEU A 375 3.69 -2.20 11.85
CA LEU A 375 2.53 -1.48 12.35
C LEU A 375 2.97 -0.17 13.03
N PRO A 376 2.20 0.92 12.86
CA PRO A 376 2.50 2.17 13.55
C PRO A 376 2.17 2.05 15.04
N TYR A 377 2.93 2.77 15.87
CA TYR A 377 2.53 3.09 17.24
C TYR A 377 1.40 4.12 17.24
N LEU A 378 1.50 5.09 16.32
CA LEU A 378 0.54 6.16 16.12
C LEU A 378 0.54 6.56 14.66
N ASN A 379 -0.64 6.80 14.12
CA ASN A 379 -0.86 7.42 12.83
C ASN A 379 -1.95 8.49 12.97
N ALA A 380 -1.90 9.50 12.11
CA ALA A 380 -2.87 10.58 12.10
C ALA A 380 -2.95 11.18 10.70
N ALA A 381 -4.10 11.75 10.37
CA ALA A 381 -4.28 12.53 9.17
C ALA A 381 -5.17 13.72 9.47
N PHE A 382 -4.85 14.86 8.87
CA PHE A 382 -5.54 16.13 9.06
C PHE A 382 -5.83 16.74 7.72
N LEU A 383 -7.05 17.22 7.55
CA LEU A 383 -7.45 18.06 6.42
C LEU A 383 -7.99 19.36 7.01
N ALA A 384 -7.49 20.49 6.54
CA ALA A 384 -7.92 21.81 6.96
C ALA A 384 -8.00 22.75 5.75
N GLU A 385 -8.95 23.66 5.78
CA GLU A 385 -9.13 24.73 4.80
C GLU A 385 -8.99 26.06 5.53
N PHE A 386 -8.10 26.94 5.05
CA PHE A 386 -7.78 28.22 5.69
C PHE A 386 -8.04 29.38 4.74
N LEU A 387 -8.49 30.52 5.24
CA LEU A 387 -8.57 31.77 4.45
C LEU A 387 -7.16 32.37 4.26
N SER A 388 -6.84 32.84 3.05
CA SER A 388 -5.47 33.14 2.60
C SER A 388 -4.89 34.54 2.94
N PRO A 389 -5.01 35.08 4.18
CA PRO A 389 -3.94 35.98 4.63
C PRO A 389 -3.18 35.49 5.87
N LEU A 390 -3.46 34.30 6.41
CA LEU A 390 -2.81 33.86 7.67
C LEU A 390 -1.37 33.33 7.55
N ILE A 391 -0.79 33.21 6.34
CA ILE A 391 0.51 32.51 6.14
C ILE A 391 1.67 33.43 5.71
N TYR A 392 1.44 34.70 5.35
CA TYR A 392 2.56 35.62 5.03
C TYR A 392 2.86 36.62 6.15
N SER A 393 3.50 36.12 7.21
CA SER A 393 4.46 36.93 7.97
C SER A 393 5.75 36.11 8.10
N PRO A 394 6.86 36.50 7.45
CA PRO A 394 8.16 35.90 7.70
C PRO A 394 8.64 36.39 9.07
N ALA A 395 8.14 35.78 10.14
CA ALA A 395 8.79 35.92 11.44
C ALA A 395 10.06 35.07 11.37
N GLU A 396 11.22 35.74 11.28
CA GLU A 396 12.51 35.13 11.58
C GLU A 396 12.40 34.44 12.94
N ILE A 397 12.42 33.11 12.94
CA ILE A 397 12.52 32.32 14.16
C ILE A 397 14.00 32.43 14.59
N SER A 398 14.31 33.46 15.38
CA SER A 398 15.50 33.39 16.24
C SER A 398 15.26 32.31 17.28
N GLY A 399 16.24 31.43 17.46
CA GLY A 399 16.19 30.29 18.36
C GLY A 399 15.75 30.64 19.78
N ASP A 400 15.24 29.61 20.45
CA ASP A 400 14.75 29.55 21.83
C ASP A 400 13.32 30.07 22.06
N CYS A 401 12.34 29.17 21.97
CA CYS A 401 11.57 28.75 23.16
C CYS A 401 10.46 27.74 22.81
N VAL A 402 10.34 26.75 23.68
CA VAL A 402 9.25 25.77 23.77
C VAL A 402 8.04 26.42 24.47
N ASN A 403 6.84 26.23 23.90
CA ASN A 403 5.49 26.30 24.48
C ASN A 403 4.51 27.22 23.74
N GLY A 404 3.37 26.63 23.37
CA GLY A 404 2.04 27.26 23.35
C GLY A 404 1.87 28.52 22.50
N ILE A 405 1.22 28.39 21.35
CA ILE A 405 0.67 29.53 20.62
C ILE A 405 -0.45 30.15 21.50
N MET A 406 -0.14 31.22 22.23
CA MET A 406 -1.15 32.15 22.74
C MET A 406 -1.62 33.04 21.60
N LEU A 407 -2.88 32.92 21.22
CA LEU A 407 -3.57 33.93 20.43
C LEU A 407 -3.77 35.18 21.32
N LYS A 408 -3.21 36.32 20.90
CA LYS A 408 -3.52 37.62 21.51
C LYS A 408 -4.92 38.05 21.06
N ASP A 409 -5.81 38.30 22.01
CA ASP A 409 -7.10 38.94 21.80
C ASP A 409 -6.92 40.32 21.16
N SER A 410 -7.22 40.46 19.88
CA SER A 410 -7.46 41.77 19.27
C SER A 410 -8.93 42.14 19.50
N LYS A 411 -9.16 43.07 20.42
CA LYS A 411 -10.45 43.76 20.61
C LYS A 411 -10.91 44.37 19.28
N ILE A 412 -12.08 43.97 18.81
CA ILE A 412 -12.81 44.65 17.74
C ILE A 412 -13.86 45.53 18.41
N GLU A 413 -13.79 46.85 18.22
CA GLU A 413 -14.86 47.78 18.62
C GLU A 413 -16.07 47.61 17.69
N PRO A 414 -17.32 47.67 18.21
CA PRO A 414 -18.50 47.45 17.41
C PRO A 414 -18.91 48.75 16.71
N ASN A 415 -18.87 48.76 15.37
CA ASN A 415 -19.61 49.76 14.59
C ASN A 415 -21.01 49.22 14.27
N SER A 416 -21.98 50.10 14.51
CA SER A 416 -23.44 49.92 14.53
C SER A 416 -24.08 49.54 13.19
N ASP A 417 -25.12 48.71 13.31
CA ASP A 417 -26.36 48.64 12.54
C ASP A 417 -26.29 48.55 11.00
N GLN A 418 -26.46 47.32 10.49
CA GLN A 418 -27.61 46.98 9.64
C GLN A 418 -27.84 45.47 9.62
N SER A 419 -29.09 45.10 9.87
CA SER A 419 -29.63 43.75 10.02
C SER A 419 -29.52 42.89 8.76
N GLY A 420 -28.89 41.73 8.92
CA GLY A 420 -28.98 40.58 8.02
C GLY A 420 -28.31 39.39 8.69
N GLU A 421 -29.07 38.56 9.40
CA GLU A 421 -28.59 37.30 9.99
C GLU A 421 -28.11 36.37 8.87
N ILE A 422 -26.82 36.41 8.56
CA ILE A 422 -26.15 35.30 7.87
C ILE A 422 -25.59 34.41 8.96
N GLN A 423 -26.36 33.37 9.27
CA GLN A 423 -25.98 32.32 10.20
C GLN A 423 -24.83 31.52 9.54
N LEU A 424 -23.57 31.88 9.82
CA LEU A 424 -22.43 31.02 9.48
C LEU A 424 -22.58 29.71 10.27
N PRO A 425 -22.59 28.53 9.62
CA PRO A 425 -22.52 27.28 10.35
C PRO A 425 -21.10 27.17 10.92
N THR A 426 -20.96 27.31 12.24
CA THR A 426 -19.74 27.00 12.98
C THR A 426 -19.50 25.49 12.94
N LEU A 427 -18.97 24.97 11.83
CA LEU A 427 -18.49 23.59 11.72
C LEU A 427 -17.06 23.49 12.27
N LEU A 428 -16.87 23.88 13.52
CA LEU A 428 -15.73 23.41 14.31
C LEU A 428 -16.18 22.13 15.01
N THR A 429 -15.98 20.99 14.35
CA THR A 429 -16.11 19.68 15.00
C THR A 429 -15.02 19.58 16.08
N SER A 430 -15.44 19.55 17.34
CA SER A 430 -14.53 19.37 18.47
C SER A 430 -14.00 17.92 18.47
N GLY A 431 -12.75 17.72 18.08
CA GLY A 431 -12.07 16.43 18.25
C GLY A 431 -11.74 16.19 19.72
N LYS A 432 -12.36 15.20 20.36
CA LYS A 432 -11.99 14.76 21.71
C LYS A 432 -10.87 13.72 21.62
N GLN A 433 -9.62 14.16 21.73
CA GLN A 433 -8.48 13.24 21.83
C GLN A 433 -8.36 12.72 23.25
N VAL A 434 -8.70 11.44 23.48
CA VAL A 434 -8.43 10.76 24.76
C VAL A 434 -7.12 9.99 24.61
N ILE A 435 -6.03 10.55 25.13
CA ILE A 435 -4.74 9.86 25.21
C ILE A 435 -4.74 9.03 26.50
N GLN A 436 -4.98 7.73 26.39
CA GLN A 436 -4.73 6.81 27.51
C GLN A 436 -3.22 6.53 27.60
N SER A 437 -2.59 6.99 28.68
CA SER A 437 -1.20 6.66 28.97
C SER A 437 -1.08 5.19 29.37
N SER A 438 -0.50 4.35 28.51
CA SER A 438 -0.08 2.98 28.87
C SER A 438 1.40 2.97 29.20
N LYS A 439 1.77 2.28 30.30
CA LYS A 439 3.17 1.99 30.65
C LYS A 439 3.68 0.66 30.07
N GLU A 440 2.85 -0.04 29.28
CA GLU A 440 3.16 -1.38 28.77
C GLU A 440 4.43 -1.44 27.91
N TYR A 441 4.80 -0.31 27.27
CA TYR A 441 6.00 -0.20 26.44
C TYR A 441 7.03 0.78 27.00
N HIS A 442 7.02 1.05 28.31
CA HIS A 442 8.00 1.94 28.93
C HIS A 442 9.32 1.20 29.20
N PRO A 443 10.49 1.80 28.92
CA PRO A 443 10.69 3.11 28.28
C PRO A 443 10.60 3.08 26.73
N VAL A 444 9.83 4.00 26.15
CA VAL A 444 9.79 4.22 24.70
C VAL A 444 10.98 5.12 24.34
N GLY A 445 11.97 4.58 23.63
CA GLY A 445 13.13 5.35 23.14
C GLY A 445 14.41 5.23 23.96
N GLU A 446 14.42 4.48 25.07
CA GLU A 446 15.70 4.10 25.68
C GLU A 446 16.38 3.00 24.87
N PRO A 447 17.73 3.04 24.76
CA PRO A 447 18.48 1.99 24.11
C PRO A 447 18.28 0.66 24.86
N VAL A 448 17.60 -0.29 24.23
CA VAL A 448 17.47 -1.65 24.75
C VAL A 448 18.82 -2.33 24.70
N THR A 449 19.37 -2.70 25.86
CA THR A 449 20.58 -3.50 25.95
C THR A 449 20.37 -4.80 25.18
N LYS A 450 21.14 -4.99 24.10
CA LYS A 450 21.03 -6.15 23.23
C LYS A 450 21.50 -7.38 24.02
N ALA A 451 20.58 -8.12 24.66
CA ALA A 451 20.93 -9.26 25.52
C ALA A 451 21.86 -10.29 24.83
N GLY A 452 21.76 -10.43 23.51
CA GLY A 452 22.66 -11.26 22.71
C GLY A 452 24.12 -10.76 22.65
N ALA A 453 24.37 -9.45 22.78
CA ALA A 453 25.72 -8.90 22.84
C ALA A 453 26.37 -9.16 24.21
N THR A 454 25.59 -9.13 25.30
CA THR A 454 26.09 -9.44 26.65
C THR A 454 26.41 -10.93 26.82
N LEU A 455 25.61 -11.81 26.19
CA LEU A 455 25.85 -13.26 26.19
C LEU A 455 27.03 -13.70 25.31
N GLN A 456 27.47 -12.88 24.35
CA GLN A 456 28.67 -13.16 23.53
C GLN A 456 29.95 -12.58 24.14
N ALA A 457 29.83 -11.71 25.15
CA ALA A 457 30.93 -11.13 25.90
C ALA A 457 31.12 -11.76 27.30
N SER A 458 30.34 -12.79 27.62
CA SER A 458 30.51 -13.70 28.77
C SER A 458 31.04 -15.02 28.24
#